data_AF-A0A914QAF6-F1
#
_entry.id   AF-A0A914QAF6-F1
#
_cell.length_a   1.000
_cell.length_b   1.000
_cell.length_c   1.000
_cell.angle_alpha   90.00
_cell.angle_beta   90.00
_cell.angle_gamma   90.00
#
_symmetry.space_group_name_H-M   'P 1'
#
loop_
_entity.id
_entity.type
_entity.pdbx_description
1 polymer ?
#
loop_
_entity_poly.entity_id
_entity_poly.type
_entity_poly.pdbx_seq_one_letter_code
_entity_poly.pdbx_strand_id
1 'polypeptide(L)'
;MKTTYRNHATRISQIIDTWYKLSPENIYIITDAFDPQLNQTIYEHLITTNCGSNHDPGSLKCKLNQELWVMLKRNASWSCHVDDDNYVNIPKLEELLKEFDPRIPYYLGRTATQNPTEINGRTFWFAIGGTAVCISNAALKMMEPIIISEEKYHKYTSHDKLADDMAIGYIMGFS
;
A
#
# COMPACT_ATOMS: atom_id res chain seq x y z
N MET A 1 0.85 6.02 0.37
CA MET A 1 -0.29 6.43 1.23
C MET A 1 -1.50 6.60 0.35
N LYS A 2 -2.60 5.94 0.70
CA LYS A 2 -3.85 5.98 -0.07
C LYS A 2 -4.73 7.15 0.40
N THR A 3 -5.34 7.88 -0.52
CA THR A 3 -6.31 8.92 -0.20
C THR A 3 -7.34 9.12 -1.30
N THR A 4 -8.21 10.12 -1.13
CA THR A 4 -9.12 10.63 -2.15
C THR A 4 -9.07 12.15 -2.17
N TYR A 5 -9.45 12.76 -3.30
CA TYR A 5 -9.50 14.22 -3.45
C TYR A 5 -10.18 14.94 -2.27
N ARG A 6 -11.26 14.34 -1.74
CA ARG A 6 -12.04 14.92 -0.62
C ARG A 6 -11.22 15.08 0.67
N ASN A 7 -10.12 14.34 0.79
CA ASN A 7 -9.28 14.31 1.98
C ASN A 7 -8.01 15.19 1.85
N HIS A 8 -7.76 15.78 0.67
CA HIS A 8 -6.58 16.62 0.43
C HIS A 8 -6.50 17.80 1.42
N ALA A 9 -7.58 18.58 1.52
CA ALA A 9 -7.63 19.76 2.39
C ALA A 9 -7.91 19.44 3.87
N THR A 10 -8.20 18.18 4.21
CA THR A 10 -8.54 17.75 5.58
C THR A 10 -7.45 16.86 6.16
N ARG A 11 -7.51 15.56 5.91
CA ARG A 11 -6.61 14.55 6.49
C ARG A 11 -5.17 14.73 6.00
N ILE A 12 -4.98 14.95 4.69
CA ILE A 12 -3.63 15.07 4.12
C ILE A 12 -2.93 16.33 4.60
N SER A 13 -3.65 17.45 4.70
CA SER A 13 -3.13 18.69 5.30
C SER A 13 -2.58 18.45 6.72
N GLN A 14 -3.32 17.74 7.56
CA GLN A 14 -2.88 17.39 8.93
C GLN A 14 -1.65 16.44 8.93
N ILE A 15 -1.59 15.49 7.99
CA ILE A 15 -0.44 14.58 7.86
C ILE A 15 0.82 15.33 7.43
N ILE A 16 0.71 16.23 6.45
CA ILE A 16 1.79 17.10 5.99
C ILE A 16 2.35 17.91 7.15
N ASP A 17 1.48 18.37 8.05
CA ASP A 17 1.89 19.14 9.20
C ASP A 17 2.52 18.35 10.34
N THR A 18 2.46 17.03 10.30
CA THR A 18 2.89 16.14 11.38
C THR A 18 3.99 15.17 10.92
N TRP A 19 3.68 13.87 10.83
CA TRP A 19 4.68 12.81 10.67
C TRP A 19 5.28 12.77 9.26
N TYR A 20 4.63 13.38 8.26
CA TYR A 20 5.20 13.55 6.92
C TYR A 20 6.56 14.24 6.94
N LYS A 21 6.71 15.26 7.80
CA LYS A 21 7.95 16.07 7.93
C LYS A 21 9.17 15.24 8.32
N LEU A 22 8.97 14.04 8.88
CA LEU A 22 10.08 13.17 9.30
C LEU A 22 10.71 12.41 8.13
N SER A 23 10.02 12.26 6.99
CA SER A 23 10.57 11.57 5.82
C SER A 23 9.90 11.97 4.49
N PRO A 24 9.89 13.26 4.12
CA PRO A 24 9.15 13.76 2.96
C PRO A 24 9.59 13.13 1.63
N GLU A 25 10.88 12.84 1.49
CA GLU A 25 11.51 12.23 0.30
C GLU A 25 11.04 10.79 0.03
N ASN A 26 10.44 10.11 1.03
CA ASN A 26 10.04 8.71 0.93
C ASN A 26 8.51 8.50 0.97
N ILE A 27 7.72 9.58 1.02
CA ILE A 27 6.26 9.48 1.14
C ILE A 27 5.61 9.91 -0.17
N TYR A 28 4.91 8.95 -0.80
CA TYR A 28 4.09 9.15 -1.99
C TYR A 28 2.61 9.05 -1.64
N ILE A 29 1.80 9.95 -2.23
CA ILE A 29 0.37 10.04 -2.01
C ILE A 29 -0.33 9.56 -3.28
N ILE A 30 -1.15 8.52 -3.17
CA ILE A 30 -1.90 7.91 -4.27
C ILE A 30 -3.36 8.36 -4.16
N THR A 31 -3.86 9.05 -5.17
CA THR A 31 -5.19 9.71 -5.14
C THR A 31 -5.96 9.56 -6.45
N ASP A 32 -7.24 9.92 -6.42
CA ASP A 32 -8.15 9.92 -7.58
C ASP A 32 -8.27 11.27 -8.30
N ALA A 33 -7.59 12.33 -7.82
CA ALA A 33 -7.55 13.60 -8.53
C ALA A 33 -6.23 14.33 -8.32
N PHE A 34 -5.80 15.05 -9.37
CA PHE A 34 -4.62 15.89 -9.28
C PHE A 34 -4.91 17.17 -8.50
N ASP A 35 -3.96 17.57 -7.67
CA ASP A 35 -4.01 18.79 -6.88
C ASP A 35 -2.66 19.50 -7.00
N PRO A 36 -2.57 20.62 -7.73
CA PRO A 36 -1.29 21.26 -8.03
C PRO A 36 -0.64 21.86 -6.78
N GLN A 37 -1.42 22.41 -5.84
CA GLN A 37 -0.89 22.98 -4.60
C GLN A 37 -0.32 21.88 -3.71
N LEU A 38 -1.07 20.78 -3.55
CA LEU A 38 -0.61 19.62 -2.80
C LEU A 38 0.64 19.02 -3.43
N ASN A 39 0.63 18.80 -4.76
CA ASN A 39 1.75 18.19 -5.47
C ASN A 39 3.05 19.01 -5.33
N GLN A 40 2.95 20.34 -5.42
CA GLN A 40 4.08 21.24 -5.17
C GLN A 40 4.58 21.14 -3.71
N THR A 41 3.68 20.98 -2.76
CA THR A 41 4.00 20.88 -1.32
C THR A 41 4.72 19.57 -0.98
N ILE A 42 4.44 18.49 -1.70
CA ILE A 42 4.96 17.15 -1.41
C ILE A 42 6.05 16.67 -2.39
N TYR A 43 6.85 17.59 -2.94
CA TYR A 43 7.98 17.26 -3.83
C TYR A 43 7.58 16.46 -5.08
N GLU A 44 6.43 16.79 -5.67
CA GLU A 44 5.89 16.10 -6.84
C GLU A 44 5.60 14.60 -6.60
N HIS A 45 5.38 14.21 -5.33
CA HIS A 45 5.05 12.83 -4.94
C HIS A 45 3.53 12.53 -4.94
N LEU A 46 2.71 13.35 -5.61
CA LEU A 46 1.29 13.07 -5.81
C LEU A 46 1.07 12.21 -7.06
N ILE A 47 0.66 10.97 -6.87
CA ILE A 47 0.33 10.04 -7.96
C ILE A 47 -1.18 10.04 -8.15
N THR A 48 -1.61 10.68 -9.24
CA THR A 48 -3.03 10.69 -9.64
C THR A 48 -3.34 9.45 -10.46
N THR A 49 -4.44 8.78 -10.11
CA THR A 49 -4.89 7.55 -10.73
C THR A 49 -6.25 7.76 -11.42
N ASN A 50 -6.57 6.93 -12.40
CA ASN A 50 -7.92 6.87 -12.99
C ASN A 50 -8.86 5.92 -12.22
N CYS A 51 -8.46 5.52 -11.01
CA CYS A 51 -9.29 4.70 -10.13
C CYS A 51 -10.49 5.50 -9.60
N GLY A 52 -11.56 4.82 -9.22
CA GLY A 52 -12.73 5.49 -8.64
C GLY A 52 -12.41 6.18 -7.30
N SER A 53 -13.19 7.22 -7.00
CA SER A 53 -13.12 7.97 -5.72
C SER A 53 -13.99 7.38 -4.61
N ASN A 54 -14.73 6.31 -4.91
CA ASN A 54 -15.60 5.64 -3.96
C ASN A 54 -14.81 4.65 -3.09
N HIS A 55 -15.36 4.35 -1.91
CA HIS A 55 -14.82 3.32 -1.01
C HIS A 55 -15.36 1.92 -1.35
N ASP A 56 -15.33 1.55 -2.63
CA ASP A 56 -15.71 0.23 -3.11
C ASP A 56 -14.48 -0.66 -3.36
N PRO A 57 -14.62 -2.00 -3.29
CA PRO A 57 -13.49 -2.90 -3.44
C PRO A 57 -12.71 -2.75 -4.77
N GLY A 58 -13.38 -2.35 -5.86
CA GLY A 58 -12.73 -2.16 -7.15
C GLY A 58 -11.80 -0.95 -7.13
N SER A 59 -12.30 0.18 -6.66
CA SER A 59 -11.55 1.43 -6.51
C SER A 59 -10.36 1.27 -5.55
N LEU A 60 -10.57 0.59 -4.41
CA LEU A 60 -9.52 0.35 -3.42
C LEU A 60 -8.41 -0.56 -3.98
N LYS A 61 -8.77 -1.66 -4.65
CA LYS A 61 -7.81 -2.56 -5.30
C LYS A 61 -7.03 -1.89 -6.43
N CYS A 62 -7.70 -1.04 -7.21
CA CYS A 62 -7.06 -0.25 -8.26
C CYS A 62 -5.98 0.67 -7.67
N LYS A 63 -6.32 1.45 -6.64
CA LYS A 63 -5.34 2.32 -5.96
C LYS A 63 -4.22 1.51 -5.33
N LEU A 64 -4.53 0.37 -4.68
CA LEU A 64 -3.53 -0.53 -4.12
C LEU A 64 -2.53 -1.02 -5.17
N ASN A 65 -3.00 -1.39 -6.37
CA ASN A 65 -2.12 -1.78 -7.47
C ASN A 65 -1.18 -0.66 -7.89
N GLN A 66 -1.67 0.59 -7.95
CA GLN A 66 -0.85 1.76 -8.26
C GLN A 66 0.20 2.01 -7.16
N GLU A 67 -0.12 1.83 -5.88
CA GLU A 67 0.89 1.95 -4.82
C GLU A 67 1.97 0.87 -4.97
N LEU A 68 1.57 -0.39 -5.16
CA LEU A 68 2.52 -1.50 -5.33
C LEU A 68 3.42 -1.28 -6.54
N TRP A 69 2.89 -0.72 -7.63
CA TRP A 69 3.68 -0.36 -8.80
C TRP A 69 4.70 0.75 -8.49
N VAL A 70 4.30 1.80 -7.78
CA VAL A 70 5.21 2.86 -7.32
C VAL A 70 6.31 2.28 -6.42
N MET A 71 5.94 1.46 -5.44
CA MET A 71 6.89 0.78 -4.55
C MET A 71 7.92 -0.03 -5.35
N LEU A 72 7.46 -0.79 -6.36
CA LEU A 72 8.31 -1.62 -7.20
C LEU A 72 9.30 -0.75 -7.99
N LYS A 73 8.84 0.36 -8.57
CA LYS A 73 9.69 1.31 -9.31
C LYS A 73 10.71 2.03 -8.43
N ARG A 74 10.36 2.34 -7.18
CA ARG A 74 11.29 2.95 -6.23
C ARG A 74 12.41 2.00 -5.81
N ASN A 75 12.17 0.68 -5.86
CA ASN A 75 13.15 -0.36 -5.54
C ASN A 75 13.87 -0.12 -4.20
N ALA A 76 13.12 0.39 -3.20
CA ALA A 76 13.61 0.59 -1.85
C ALA A 76 13.77 -0.77 -1.13
N SER A 77 14.57 -0.80 -0.07
CA SER A 77 14.73 -2.01 0.77
C SER A 77 13.41 -2.44 1.42
N TRP A 78 12.61 -1.45 1.79
CA TRP A 78 11.28 -1.62 2.38
C TRP A 78 10.32 -0.62 1.76
N SER A 79 9.05 -1.00 1.67
CA SER A 79 7.97 -0.12 1.25
C SER A 79 6.75 -0.38 2.12
N CYS A 80 6.05 0.68 2.53
CA CYS A 80 4.90 0.53 3.42
C CYS A 80 3.64 1.20 2.84
N HIS A 81 2.53 0.48 2.89
CA HIS A 81 1.19 1.01 2.69
C HIS A 81 0.69 1.61 4.01
N VAL A 82 0.01 2.75 3.90
CA VAL A 82 -0.66 3.46 5.00
C VAL A 82 -1.89 4.18 4.45
N ASP A 83 -2.96 4.23 5.23
CA ASP A 83 -4.15 5.02 4.91
C ASP A 83 -4.03 6.46 5.44
N ASP A 84 -4.84 7.37 4.90
CA ASP A 84 -4.81 8.80 5.23
C ASP A 84 -5.38 9.16 6.62
N ASP A 85 -5.83 8.18 7.40
CA ASP A 85 -6.20 8.36 8.81
C ASP A 85 -5.23 7.67 9.78
N ASN A 86 -4.07 7.25 9.29
CA ASN A 86 -3.00 6.70 10.12
C ASN A 86 -2.01 7.79 10.59
N TYR A 87 -1.49 7.61 11.81
CA TYR A 87 -0.28 8.28 12.28
C TYR A 87 0.88 7.28 12.28
N VAL A 88 2.00 7.65 11.66
CA VAL A 88 3.18 6.77 11.58
C VAL A 88 4.30 7.34 12.45
N ASN A 89 4.73 6.56 13.44
CA ASN A 89 5.97 6.85 14.16
C ASN A 89 7.17 6.39 13.31
N ILE A 90 7.64 7.26 12.40
CA ILE A 90 8.70 6.94 11.44
C ILE A 90 9.98 6.42 12.11
N PRO A 91 10.54 7.06 13.16
CA PRO A 91 11.75 6.55 13.81
C PRO A 91 11.61 5.12 14.35
N LYS A 92 10.46 4.78 14.94
CA LYS A 92 10.23 3.42 15.45
C LYS A 92 9.95 2.41 14.35
N LEU A 93 9.32 2.82 13.27
CA LEU A 93 9.17 1.98 12.09
C LEU A 93 10.54 1.63 11.50
N GLU A 94 11.42 2.61 11.32
CA GLU A 94 12.76 2.38 10.79
C GLU A 94 13.63 1.49 11.69
N GLU A 95 13.51 1.63 13.01
CA GLU A 95 14.18 0.76 13.97
C GLU A 95 13.72 -0.69 13.82
N LEU A 96 12.40 -0.93 13.79
CA LEU A 96 11.82 -2.26 13.59
C LEU A 96 12.29 -2.90 12.27
N LEU A 97 12.26 -2.15 11.16
CA LEU A 97 12.60 -2.69 9.84
C LEU A 97 14.09 -3.08 9.72
N LYS A 98 14.97 -2.54 10.57
CA LYS A 98 16.40 -2.93 10.62
C LYS A 98 16.63 -4.31 11.25
N GLU A 99 15.64 -4.84 11.98
CA GLU A 99 15.73 -6.18 12.57
C GLU A 99 15.56 -7.30 11.53
N PHE A 100 15.11 -6.98 10.31
CA PHE A 100 14.79 -7.93 9.25
C PHE A 100 15.68 -7.70 8.02
N ASP A 101 16.16 -8.78 7.40
CA ASP A 101 16.88 -8.70 6.13
C ASP A 101 15.90 -8.45 4.96
N PRO A 102 15.95 -7.31 4.25
CA PRO A 102 15.02 -6.98 3.16
C PRO A 102 15.15 -7.89 1.93
N ARG A 103 16.18 -8.74 1.88
CA ARG A 103 16.40 -9.74 0.82
C ARG A 103 15.62 -11.03 1.08
N ILE A 104 15.03 -11.18 2.26
CA ILE A 104 14.11 -12.26 2.61
C ILE A 104 12.68 -11.74 2.42
N PRO A 105 11.77 -12.53 1.80
CA PRO A 105 10.42 -12.08 1.48
C PRO A 105 9.54 -11.94 2.74
N TYR A 106 9.64 -10.80 3.40
CA TYR A 106 8.79 -10.41 4.50
C TYR A 106 7.59 -9.56 4.06
N TYR A 107 6.45 -9.85 4.69
CA TYR A 107 5.21 -9.10 4.67
C TYR A 107 4.78 -8.86 6.12
N LEU A 108 4.96 -7.63 6.60
CA LEU A 108 4.80 -7.26 8.01
C LEU A 108 3.54 -6.40 8.17
N GLY A 109 2.70 -6.77 9.12
CA GLY A 109 1.50 -6.02 9.46
C GLY A 109 0.70 -6.72 10.55
N ARG A 110 -0.35 -6.07 11.03
CA ARG A 110 -1.25 -6.68 12.00
C ARG A 110 -2.13 -7.71 11.30
N THR A 111 -2.01 -8.98 11.67
CA THR A 111 -2.84 -10.07 11.12
C THR A 111 -4.32 -9.78 11.34
N ALA A 112 -5.13 -9.91 10.29
CA ALA A 112 -6.56 -9.61 10.33
C ALA A 112 -7.40 -10.64 11.06
N THR A 113 -6.96 -11.90 11.04
CA THR A 113 -7.67 -13.04 11.58
C THR A 113 -6.81 -13.79 12.59
N GLN A 114 -7.43 -14.56 13.49
CA GLN A 114 -6.70 -15.43 14.44
C GLN A 114 -6.14 -16.69 13.75
N ASN A 115 -6.77 -17.11 12.65
CA ASN A 115 -6.38 -18.27 11.85
C ASN A 115 -6.15 -17.83 10.40
N PRO A 116 -5.35 -18.57 9.61
CA PRO A 116 -5.24 -18.31 8.18
C PRO A 116 -6.61 -18.31 7.49
N THR A 117 -6.74 -17.52 6.44
CA THR A 117 -7.95 -17.49 5.61
C THR A 117 -7.81 -18.47 4.45
N GLU A 118 -8.90 -19.18 4.13
CA GLU A 118 -8.96 -20.08 2.98
C GLU A 118 -9.93 -19.53 1.93
N ILE A 119 -9.42 -19.32 0.70
CA ILE A 119 -10.24 -18.94 -0.46
C ILE A 119 -9.79 -19.80 -1.64
N ASN A 120 -10.74 -20.50 -2.27
CA ASN A 120 -10.49 -21.32 -3.47
C ASN A 120 -9.32 -22.31 -3.31
N GLY A 121 -9.24 -22.95 -2.14
CA GLY A 121 -8.21 -23.95 -1.81
C GLY A 121 -6.83 -23.37 -1.47
N ARG A 122 -6.71 -22.04 -1.34
CA ARG A 122 -5.48 -21.37 -0.90
C ARG A 122 -5.62 -20.86 0.52
N THR A 123 -4.66 -21.24 1.35
CA THR A 123 -4.56 -20.82 2.75
C THR A 123 -3.50 -19.73 2.88
N PHE A 124 -3.86 -18.56 3.39
CA PHE A 124 -2.95 -17.42 3.49
C PHE A 124 -3.26 -16.53 4.70
N TRP A 125 -2.24 -15.80 5.14
CA TRP A 125 -2.39 -14.71 6.10
C TRP A 125 -2.48 -13.38 5.35
N PHE A 126 -3.25 -12.44 5.88
CA PHE A 126 -3.28 -11.07 5.40
C PHE A 126 -3.30 -10.08 6.57
N ALA A 127 -2.76 -8.89 6.35
CA ALA A 127 -2.78 -7.81 7.31
C ALA A 127 -4.02 -6.92 7.11
N ILE A 128 -4.49 -6.29 8.19
CA ILE A 128 -5.64 -5.38 8.16
C ILE A 128 -5.27 -4.13 7.35
N GLY A 129 -6.07 -3.79 6.33
CA GLY A 129 -5.77 -2.67 5.42
C GLY A 129 -5.67 -1.30 6.09
N GLY A 130 -6.55 -1.02 7.07
CA GLY A 130 -6.52 0.23 7.84
C GLY A 130 -5.36 0.35 8.84
N THR A 131 -4.41 -0.59 8.81
CA THR A 131 -3.16 -0.52 9.57
C THR A 131 -1.98 -0.44 8.60
N ALA A 132 -0.86 0.13 9.05
CA ALA A 132 0.35 0.15 8.24
C ALA A 132 0.82 -1.28 7.91
N VAL A 133 1.16 -1.50 6.65
CA VAL A 133 1.65 -2.78 6.13
C VAL A 133 2.97 -2.54 5.41
N CYS A 134 4.03 -3.25 5.78
CA CYS A 134 5.35 -3.10 5.18
C CYS A 134 5.79 -4.36 4.44
N ILE A 135 6.39 -4.16 3.28
CA ILE A 135 6.76 -5.19 2.32
C ILE A 135 8.25 -5.03 2.04
N SER A 136 9.00 -6.12 2.23
CA SER A 136 10.41 -6.17 1.87
C SER A 136 10.61 -6.08 0.35
N ASN A 137 11.79 -5.65 -0.09
CA ASN A 137 12.13 -5.62 -1.51
C ASN A 137 12.00 -7.00 -2.17
N ALA A 138 12.41 -8.06 -1.47
CA ALA A 138 12.30 -9.43 -1.97
C ALA A 138 10.84 -9.87 -2.14
N ALA A 139 9.98 -9.60 -1.16
CA ALA A 139 8.54 -9.90 -1.27
C ALA A 139 7.91 -9.14 -2.44
N LEU A 140 8.22 -7.85 -2.58
CA LEU A 140 7.68 -7.02 -3.67
C LEU A 140 8.08 -7.54 -5.05
N LYS A 141 9.34 -7.99 -5.22
CA LYS A 141 9.82 -8.62 -6.46
C LYS A 141 9.13 -9.95 -6.76
N MET A 142 8.77 -10.74 -5.75
CA MET A 142 7.98 -11.95 -5.96
C MET A 142 6.59 -11.66 -6.55
N MET A 143 6.00 -10.52 -6.16
CA MET A 143 4.69 -10.09 -6.66
C MET A 143 4.75 -9.42 -8.04
N GLU A 144 5.93 -9.02 -8.52
CA GLU A 144 6.15 -8.25 -9.76
C GLU A 144 5.37 -8.81 -10.95
N PRO A 145 5.39 -10.13 -11.27
CA PRO A 145 4.69 -10.65 -12.44
C PRO A 145 3.18 -10.44 -12.41
N ILE A 146 2.58 -10.19 -11.24
CA ILE A 146 1.14 -9.98 -11.07
C ILE A 146 0.82 -8.49 -11.04
N ILE A 147 1.62 -7.67 -10.35
CA ILE A 147 1.30 -6.25 -10.08
C ILE A 147 1.63 -5.30 -11.23
N ILE A 148 2.51 -5.68 -12.17
CA ILE A 148 2.92 -4.79 -13.29
C ILE A 148 1.82 -4.54 -14.34
N SER A 149 0.76 -5.35 -14.34
CA SER A 149 -0.37 -5.23 -15.26
C SER A 149 -1.63 -5.06 -14.43
N GLU A 150 -2.27 -3.90 -14.55
CA GLU A 150 -3.53 -3.62 -13.86
C GLU A 150 -4.60 -4.65 -14.25
N GLU A 151 -4.67 -5.03 -15.54
CA GLU A 151 -5.56 -6.08 -16.01
C GLU A 151 -5.29 -7.42 -15.32
N LYS A 152 -4.01 -7.84 -15.24
CA LYS A 152 -3.63 -9.10 -14.61
C LYS A 152 -3.90 -9.07 -13.11
N TYR A 153 -3.57 -7.98 -12.44
CA TYR A 153 -3.86 -7.77 -11.02
C TYR A 153 -5.36 -7.80 -10.76
N HIS A 154 -6.15 -7.09 -11.56
CA HIS A 154 -7.61 -7.06 -11.44
C HIS A 154 -8.20 -8.44 -11.70
N LYS A 155 -7.78 -9.14 -12.75
CA LYS A 155 -8.22 -10.50 -13.05
C LYS A 155 -7.93 -11.46 -11.89
N TYR A 156 -6.73 -11.37 -11.33
CA TYR A 156 -6.30 -12.21 -10.22
C TYR A 156 -7.09 -11.94 -8.94
N THR A 157 -7.30 -10.67 -8.60
CA THR A 157 -7.96 -10.28 -7.34
C THR A 157 -9.49 -10.24 -7.40
N SER A 158 -10.08 -10.10 -8.60
CA SER A 158 -11.53 -10.09 -8.81
C SER A 158 -12.10 -11.49 -9.00
N HIS A 159 -11.34 -12.43 -9.57
CA HIS A 159 -11.77 -13.82 -9.71
C HIS A 159 -12.16 -14.42 -8.35
N ASP A 160 -11.33 -14.18 -7.34
CA ASP A 160 -11.49 -14.73 -6.00
C ASP A 160 -12.29 -13.80 -5.06
N LYS A 161 -12.90 -12.74 -5.60
CA LYS A 161 -13.71 -11.74 -4.87
C LYS A 161 -13.00 -11.17 -3.62
N LEU A 162 -11.69 -10.97 -3.71
CA LEU A 162 -10.88 -10.49 -2.60
C LEU A 162 -11.24 -9.05 -2.25
N ALA A 163 -11.24 -8.76 -0.95
CA ALA A 163 -11.07 -7.40 -0.44
C ALA A 163 -9.65 -6.87 -0.78
N ASP A 164 -9.43 -5.56 -0.69
CA ASP A 164 -8.13 -4.96 -1.03
C ASP A 164 -7.02 -5.37 -0.06
N ASP A 165 -7.32 -5.42 1.24
CA ASP A 165 -6.37 -5.84 2.28
C ASP A 165 -5.94 -7.31 2.18
N MET A 166 -6.80 -8.16 1.62
CA MET A 166 -6.48 -9.56 1.31
C MET A 166 -5.52 -9.71 0.13
N ALA A 167 -5.45 -8.73 -0.77
CA ALA A 167 -4.79 -8.89 -2.07
C ALA A 167 -3.29 -9.19 -1.92
N ILE A 168 -2.57 -8.44 -1.06
CA ILE A 168 -1.14 -8.68 -0.85
C ILE A 168 -0.91 -10.06 -0.23
N GLY A 169 -1.64 -10.39 0.83
CA GLY A 169 -1.52 -11.68 1.51
C GLY A 169 -1.83 -12.86 0.58
N TYR A 170 -2.83 -12.71 -0.29
CA TYR A 170 -3.21 -13.73 -1.26
C TYR A 170 -2.17 -13.90 -2.39
N ILE A 171 -1.57 -12.81 -2.87
CA ILE A 171 -0.51 -12.86 -3.89
C ILE A 171 0.78 -13.46 -3.29
N MET A 172 1.11 -13.10 -2.05
CA MET A 172 2.26 -13.64 -1.32
C MET A 172 2.04 -15.09 -0.88
N GLY A 173 0.80 -15.48 -0.62
CA GLY A 173 0.37 -16.80 -0.17
C GLY A 173 0.48 -17.85 -1.26
N PHE A 174 1.71 -18.20 -1.63
CA PHE A 174 2.02 -19.47 -2.28
C PHE A 174 2.76 -20.39 -1.30
N SER A 175 2.39 -21.66 -1.37
CA SER A 175 2.90 -22.84 -0.66
C SER A 175 4.39 -23.05 -0.77
#